data_AF-N9LRF6-F1
#
_entry.id   AF-N9LRF6-F1
#
_cell.length_a   1.000
_cell.length_b   1.000
_cell.length_c   1.000
_cell.angle_alpha   90.00
_cell.angle_beta   90.00
_cell.angle_gamma   90.00
#
_symmetry.space_group_name_H-M   'P 1'
#
loop_
_entity.id
_entity.type
_entity.pdbx_description
1 polymer ?
#
loop_
_entity_poly.entity_id
_entity_poly.type
_entity_poly.pdbx_seq_one_letter_code
_entity_poly.pdbx_strand_id
1 'polypeptide(L)'
;MKYSFLWALYRQDKGKAIRKGCWFLLPSIFNVFCFLNFHYHLLEWQVNPKSSIGRLIISPQFTLVILWDSLPFLLLLLIHQKFIARSLNIWVSITAIYFLIDAWYWSNYSSGTLLIVAWALPFLKIENTNLMGTYIQSNH
;
A
#
# COMPACT_ATOMS: atom_id res chain seq x y z
N MET A 1 -0.38 -4.25 -18.57
CA MET A 1 0.35 -3.10 -17.98
C MET A 1 0.12 -1.76 -18.69
N LYS A 2 -0.09 -1.67 -20.02
CA LYS A 2 -0.28 -0.39 -20.75
C LYS A 2 -1.37 0.56 -20.22
N TYR A 3 -2.32 0.05 -19.44
CA TYR A 3 -3.46 0.81 -18.93
C TYR A 3 -3.55 0.86 -17.40
N SER A 4 -2.49 0.44 -16.68
CA SER A 4 -2.47 0.62 -15.23
C SER A 4 -2.20 2.08 -14.86
N PHE A 5 -2.62 2.48 -13.66
CA PHE A 5 -2.46 3.87 -13.24
C PHE A 5 -1.00 4.28 -13.12
N LEU A 6 -0.13 3.45 -12.54
CA LEU A 6 1.29 3.79 -12.47
C LEU A 6 1.92 3.93 -13.86
N TRP A 7 1.52 3.09 -14.82
CA TRP A 7 2.01 3.21 -16.20
C TRP A 7 1.43 4.44 -16.91
N ALA A 8 0.15 4.73 -16.73
CA ALA A 8 -0.50 5.91 -17.27
C ALA A 8 0.12 7.20 -16.71
N LEU A 9 0.43 7.20 -15.41
CA LEU A 9 1.11 8.30 -14.75
C LEU A 9 2.57 8.40 -15.20
N TYR A 10 3.28 7.27 -15.34
CA TYR A 10 4.69 7.24 -15.74
C TYR A 10 4.92 7.84 -17.13
N ARG A 11 3.98 7.65 -18.05
CA ARG A 11 4.03 8.27 -19.38
C ARG A 11 3.92 9.78 -19.35
N GLN A 12 3.25 10.37 -18.35
CA GLN A 12 3.11 11.81 -18.20
C GLN A 12 4.22 12.40 -17.32
N ASP A 13 4.45 11.81 -16.16
CA ASP A 13 5.45 12.22 -15.18
C ASP A 13 6.05 10.98 -14.52
N LYS A 14 7.23 10.60 -15.02
CA LYS A 14 8.00 9.45 -14.53
C LYS A 14 8.32 9.59 -13.04
N GLY A 15 8.72 10.77 -12.60
CA GLY A 15 9.15 11.02 -11.22
C GLY A 15 7.97 10.92 -10.24
N LYS A 16 6.80 11.42 -10.64
CA LYS A 16 5.57 11.29 -9.83
C LYS A 16 5.08 9.84 -9.75
N ALA A 17 5.16 9.08 -10.83
CA ALA A 17 4.82 7.66 -10.83
C ALA A 17 5.71 6.85 -9.90
N ILE A 18 7.03 7.06 -9.96
CA ILE A 18 7.99 6.39 -9.06
C ILE A 18 7.69 6.77 -7.60
N ARG A 19 7.56 8.06 -7.28
CA ARG A 19 7.26 8.52 -5.91
C ARG A 19 5.98 7.90 -5.36
N LYS A 20 4.91 7.81 -6.15
CA LYS A 20 3.67 7.14 -5.72
C LYS A 20 3.86 5.64 -5.53
N GLY A 21 4.53 4.97 -6.46
CA GLY A 21 4.82 3.55 -6.32
C GLY A 21 5.59 3.26 -5.02
N CYS A 22 6.66 4.03 -4.77
CA CYS A 22 7.43 3.95 -3.54
C CYS A 22 6.58 4.24 -2.30
N TRP A 23 5.72 5.27 -2.33
CA TRP A 23 4.86 5.64 -1.19
C TRP A 23 3.92 4.51 -0.77
N PHE A 24 3.35 3.79 -1.75
CA PHE A 24 2.46 2.66 -1.49
C PHE A 24 3.21 1.36 -1.12
N LEU A 25 4.50 1.23 -1.47
CA LEU A 25 5.36 0.12 -1.05
C LEU A 25 6.02 0.35 0.32
N LEU A 26 6.20 1.61 0.71
CA LEU A 26 7.00 2.01 1.86
C LEU A 26 6.62 1.28 3.16
N PRO A 27 5.32 1.08 3.50
CA PRO A 27 4.95 0.35 4.71
C PRO A 27 5.42 -1.12 4.68
N SER A 28 5.27 -1.79 3.53
CA SER A 28 5.72 -3.18 3.36
C SER A 28 7.24 -3.29 3.45
N ILE A 29 7.96 -2.37 2.82
CA ILE A 29 9.44 -2.32 2.89
C ILE A 29 9.90 -2.08 4.33
N PHE A 30 9.25 -1.17 5.06
CA PHE A 30 9.58 -0.88 6.45
C PHE A 30 9.34 -2.10 7.35
N ASN A 31 8.22 -2.80 7.19
CA ASN A 31 7.94 -4.04 7.93
C ASN A 31 8.98 -5.12 7.64
N VAL A 32 9.36 -5.33 6.38
CA VAL A 32 10.42 -6.27 5.99
C VAL A 32 11.76 -5.88 6.61
N PHE A 33 12.12 -4.60 6.53
CA PHE A 33 13.35 -4.10 7.13
C PHE A 33 13.38 -4.35 8.65
N CYS A 34 12.29 -4.03 9.34
CA CYS A 34 12.16 -4.29 10.77
C CYS A 34 12.29 -5.77 11.12
N PHE A 35 11.70 -6.67 10.32
CA PHE A 35 11.84 -8.11 10.50
C PHE A 35 13.26 -8.60 10.30
N LEU A 36 13.93 -8.15 9.23
CA LEU A 36 15.32 -8.50 8.97
C LEU A 36 16.22 -8.01 10.10
N ASN A 37 16.03 -6.77 10.53
CA ASN A 37 16.82 -6.19 11.60
C ASN A 37 16.59 -6.89 12.96
N PHE A 38 15.37 -7.37 13.23
CA PHE A 38 15.03 -8.10 14.44
C PHE A 38 15.66 -9.50 14.49
N HIS A 39 15.78 -10.19 13.35
CA HIS A 39 16.31 -11.57 13.30
C HIS A 39 17.81 -11.64 13.03
N TYR A 40 18.37 -10.67 12.30
CA TYR A 40 19.77 -10.68 11.86
C TYR A 40 20.62 -9.60 12.52
N HIS A 41 20.04 -8.77 13.40
CA HIS A 41 20.76 -7.72 14.13
C HIS A 41 21.63 -6.81 13.22
N LEU A 42 21.05 -6.36 12.11
CA LEU A 42 21.75 -5.55 11.10
C LEU A 42 22.17 -4.17 11.64
N LEU A 43 21.45 -3.64 12.63
CA LEU A 43 21.70 -2.38 13.32
C LEU A 43 21.55 -2.55 14.84
N GLU A 44 22.17 -1.63 15.59
CA GLU A 44 22.04 -1.55 17.05
C GLU A 44 20.61 -1.21 17.49
N TRP A 45 19.90 -0.40 16.71
CA TRP A 45 18.49 -0.12 16.96
C TRP A 45 17.67 -1.39 16.76
N GLN A 46 16.74 -1.67 17.68
CA GLN A 46 15.91 -2.87 17.64
C GLN A 46 14.43 -2.52 17.88
N VAL A 47 13.54 -3.24 17.20
CA VAL A 47 12.10 -3.08 17.38
C VAL A 47 11.70 -3.63 18.73
N ASN A 48 10.96 -2.84 19.51
CA ASN A 48 10.42 -3.31 20.78
C ASN A 48 9.42 -4.45 20.53
N PRO A 49 9.63 -5.68 21.07
CA PRO A 49 8.76 -6.83 20.84
C PRO A 49 7.34 -6.63 21.39
N LYS A 50 7.13 -5.71 22.35
CA LYS A 50 5.81 -5.38 22.90
C LYS A 50 5.01 -4.41 22.02
N SER A 51 5.68 -3.71 21.09
CA SER A 51 5.00 -2.84 20.12
C SER A 51 4.13 -3.65 19.16
N SER A 52 3.14 -3.02 18.51
CA SER A 52 2.32 -3.69 17.47
C SER A 52 3.19 -4.26 16.34
N ILE A 53 4.19 -3.49 15.89
CA ILE A 53 5.14 -3.92 14.86
C ILE A 53 6.02 -5.08 15.36
N GLY A 54 6.48 -5.03 16.61
CA GLY A 54 7.27 -6.12 17.21
C GLY A 54 6.46 -7.42 17.33
N ARG A 55 5.20 -7.34 17.78
CA ARG A 55 4.29 -8.48 17.84
C ARG A 55 3.96 -9.03 16.46
N LEU A 56 3.83 -8.17 15.45
CA LEU A 56 3.64 -8.58 14.05
C LEU A 56 4.84 -9.36 13.51
N ILE A 57 6.07 -8.91 13.78
CA ILE A 57 7.32 -9.53 13.28
C ILE A 57 7.51 -10.94 13.83
N ILE A 58 7.12 -11.17 15.08
CA ILE A 58 7.24 -12.47 15.75
C ILE A 58 6.04 -13.38 15.39
N SER A 59 4.95 -12.81 14.89
CA SER A 59 3.74 -13.55 14.53
C SER A 59 3.95 -14.42 13.28
N PRO A 60 3.39 -15.65 13.24
CA PRO A 60 3.37 -16.47 12.03
C PRO A 60 2.60 -15.82 10.87
N GLN A 61 1.77 -14.81 11.16
CA GLN A 61 0.99 -14.08 10.16
C GLN A 61 1.80 -12.99 9.43
N PHE A 62 3.05 -12.73 9.83
CA PHE A 62 3.89 -11.67 9.29
C PHE A 62 3.91 -11.63 7.75
N THR A 63 4.19 -12.77 7.11
CA THR A 63 4.27 -12.88 5.64
C THR A 63 2.94 -12.54 4.98
N LEU A 64 1.82 -13.00 5.54
CA LEU A 64 0.49 -12.71 5.02
C LEU A 64 0.17 -11.21 5.11
N VAL A 65 0.54 -10.57 6.22
CA VAL A 65 0.33 -9.13 6.41
C VAL A 65 1.17 -8.30 5.44
N ILE A 66 2.43 -8.65 5.19
CA ILE A 66 3.23 -7.94 4.17
C ILE A 66 2.60 -8.10 2.78
N LEU A 67 2.19 -9.31 2.42
CA LEU A 67 1.56 -9.56 1.12
C LEU A 67 0.27 -8.74 0.99
N TRP A 68 -0.53 -8.68 2.05
CA TRP A 68 -1.75 -7.89 2.10
C TRP A 68 -1.46 -6.37 1.99
N ASP A 69 -0.47 -5.87 2.71
CA ASP A 69 -0.03 -4.46 2.69
C ASP A 69 0.62 -4.07 1.36
N SER A 70 1.08 -5.03 0.57
CA SER A 70 1.62 -4.83 -0.78
C SER A 70 0.52 -4.73 -1.84
N LEU A 71 -0.71 -5.19 -1.54
CA LEU A 71 -1.82 -5.19 -2.51
C LEU A 71 -2.13 -3.80 -3.07
N PRO A 72 -2.20 -2.71 -2.28
CA PRO A 72 -2.44 -1.37 -2.81
C PRO A 72 -1.44 -0.98 -3.93
N PHE A 73 -0.16 -1.28 -3.75
CA PHE A 73 0.85 -1.08 -4.78
C PHE A 73 0.62 -1.98 -5.99
N LEU A 74 0.34 -3.27 -5.78
CA LEU A 74 0.06 -4.21 -6.87
C LEU A 74 -1.17 -3.79 -7.68
N LEU A 75 -2.21 -3.28 -7.03
CA LEU A 75 -3.39 -2.72 -7.68
C LEU A 75 -3.02 -1.52 -8.56
N LEU A 76 -2.21 -0.59 -8.05
CA LEU A 76 -1.72 0.56 -8.79
C LEU A 76 -0.86 0.17 -10.02
N LEU A 77 -0.08 -0.90 -9.89
CA LEU A 77 0.83 -1.39 -10.92
C LEU A 77 0.12 -2.22 -12.01
N LEU A 78 -0.84 -3.05 -11.61
CA LEU A 78 -1.39 -4.11 -12.46
C LEU A 78 -2.82 -3.84 -12.93
N ILE A 79 -3.66 -3.24 -12.09
CA ILE A 79 -5.08 -3.06 -12.41
C ILE A 79 -5.27 -1.90 -13.38
N HIS A 80 -6.20 -2.08 -14.30
CA HIS A 80 -6.59 -1.04 -15.24
C HIS A 80 -7.14 0.19 -14.49
N GLN A 81 -6.69 1.38 -14.89
CA GLN A 81 -6.96 2.66 -14.24
C GLN A 81 -8.44 2.90 -13.89
N LYS A 82 -9.37 2.53 -14.78
CA LYS A 82 -10.83 2.55 -14.58
C LYS A 82 -11.32 1.87 -13.27
N PHE A 83 -10.66 0.80 -12.83
CA PHE A 83 -11.11 -0.02 -11.69
C PHE A 83 -10.38 0.29 -10.39
N ILE A 84 -9.28 1.04 -10.41
CA ILE A 84 -8.39 1.21 -9.26
C ILE A 84 -9.08 1.82 -8.05
N ALA A 85 -9.89 2.86 -8.24
CA ALA A 85 -10.61 3.48 -7.12
C ALA A 85 -11.57 2.49 -6.45
N ARG A 86 -12.27 1.66 -7.24
CA ARG A 86 -13.17 0.62 -6.72
C ARG A 86 -12.38 -0.47 -6.01
N SER A 87 -11.29 -0.95 -6.60
CA SER A 87 -10.45 -2.00 -6.01
C SER A 87 -9.79 -1.55 -4.69
N LEU A 88 -9.25 -0.33 -4.65
CA LEU A 88 -8.66 0.22 -3.42
C LEU A 88 -9.73 0.47 -2.34
N ASN A 89 -10.93 0.93 -2.71
CA ASN A 89 -12.04 1.03 -1.75
C ASN A 89 -12.40 -0.33 -1.14
N ILE A 90 -12.52 -1.37 -1.96
CA ILE A 90 -12.79 -2.73 -1.47
C ILE A 90 -11.69 -3.19 -0.52
N TRP A 91 -10.42 -2.97 -0.91
CA TRP A 91 -9.28 -3.32 -0.05
C TRP A 91 -9.31 -2.56 1.28
N VAL A 92 -9.57 -1.25 1.27
CA VAL A 92 -9.69 -0.44 2.50
C VAL A 92 -10.84 -0.93 3.37
N SER A 93 -12.01 -1.24 2.79
CA SER A 93 -13.15 -1.76 3.54
C SER A 93 -12.84 -3.10 4.21
N ILE A 94 -12.24 -4.05 3.49
CA ILE A 94 -11.87 -5.35 4.05
C ILE A 94 -10.81 -5.17 5.15
N THR A 95 -9.79 -4.34 4.89
CA THR A 95 -8.71 -4.09 5.85
C THR A 95 -9.21 -3.37 7.10
N ALA A 96 -10.19 -2.46 6.96
CA ALA A 96 -10.81 -1.78 8.10
C ALA A 96 -11.59 -2.75 8.99
N ILE A 97 -12.37 -3.66 8.38
CA ILE A 97 -13.08 -4.71 9.14
C ILE A 97 -12.08 -5.62 9.84
N TYR A 98 -11.03 -6.07 9.14
CA TYR A 98 -9.98 -6.89 9.74
C TYR A 98 -9.27 -6.17 10.90
N PHE A 99 -8.92 -4.89 10.73
CA PHE A 99 -8.31 -4.07 11.77
C PHE A 99 -9.22 -3.93 12.98
N LEU A 100 -10.52 -3.71 12.80
CA LEU A 100 -11.46 -3.64 13.92
C LEU A 100 -11.46 -4.96 14.70
N ILE A 101 -11.56 -6.11 14.01
CA ILE A 101 -11.49 -7.43 14.63
C ILE A 101 -10.16 -7.59 15.37
N ASP A 102 -9.03 -7.34 14.71
CA ASP A 102 -7.71 -7.47 15.34
C ASP A 102 -7.56 -6.55 16.55
N ALA A 103 -8.00 -5.29 16.48
CA ALA A 103 -7.95 -4.35 17.59
C ALA A 103 -8.77 -4.83 18.80
N TRP A 104 -9.87 -5.55 18.58
CA TRP A 104 -10.69 -6.11 19.66
C TRP A 104 -10.05 -7.33 20.34
N TYR A 105 -9.25 -8.11 19.62
CA TYR A 105 -8.80 -9.42 20.11
C TYR A 105 -7.28 -9.53 20.36
N TRP A 106 -6.43 -8.92 19.53
CA TRP A 106 -4.98 -9.19 19.51
C TRP A 106 -4.09 -7.94 19.36
N SER A 107 -4.57 -6.84 18.76
CA SER A 107 -3.85 -5.58 18.55
C SER A 107 -2.44 -5.76 17.95
N ASN A 108 -2.32 -6.69 17.00
CA ASN A 108 -1.05 -7.04 16.37
C ASN A 108 -0.90 -6.39 14.98
N TYR A 109 -1.97 -5.88 14.40
CA TYR A 109 -1.95 -5.28 13.07
C TYR A 109 -1.65 -3.77 13.14
N SER A 110 -0.64 -3.33 12.41
CA SER A 110 -0.29 -1.91 12.29
C SER A 110 -1.24 -1.19 11.32
N SER A 111 -1.95 -0.18 11.79
CA SER A 111 -2.92 0.60 11.00
C SER A 111 -2.29 1.56 9.99
N GLY A 112 -0.95 1.66 9.95
CA GLY A 112 -0.24 2.65 9.12
C GLY A 112 -0.56 2.55 7.63
N THR A 113 -0.54 1.33 7.07
CA THR A 113 -0.83 1.10 5.65
C THR A 113 -2.28 1.45 5.30
N LEU A 114 -3.23 1.08 6.18
CA LEU A 114 -4.64 1.42 6.02
C LEU A 114 -4.85 2.95 5.99
N LEU A 115 -4.23 3.69 6.91
CA LEU A 115 -4.37 5.15 6.97
C LEU A 115 -3.76 5.82 5.73
N ILE A 116 -2.60 5.36 5.28
CA ILE A 116 -1.94 5.89 4.07
C ILE A 116 -2.84 5.72 2.84
N VAL A 117 -3.41 4.52 2.64
CA VAL A 117 -4.27 4.24 1.49
C VAL A 117 -5.59 5.00 1.59
N ALA A 118 -6.23 5.00 2.76
CA ALA A 118 -7.48 5.71 3.00
C ALA A 118 -7.35 7.21 2.73
N TRP A 119 -6.25 7.82 3.18
CA TRP A 119 -5.98 9.23 2.95
C TRP A 119 -5.62 9.55 1.50
N ALA A 120 -4.95 8.64 0.79
CA ALA A 120 -4.57 8.83 -0.60
C ALA A 120 -5.72 8.63 -1.60
N LEU A 121 -6.79 7.92 -1.22
CA LEU A 121 -7.92 7.55 -2.09
C LEU A 121 -8.58 8.74 -2.83
N PRO A 122 -8.96 9.85 -2.16
CA PRO A 122 -9.58 11.00 -2.82
C PRO A 122 -8.66 11.62 -3.89
N PHE A 123 -7.38 11.77 -3.57
CA PHE A 123 -6.38 12.32 -4.49
C PHE A 123 -6.13 11.40 -5.68
N LEU A 124 -6.05 10.08 -5.44
CA LEU A 124 -5.95 9.09 -6.51
C LEU A 124 -7.16 9.12 -7.43
N LYS A 125 -8.38 9.31 -6.90
CA LYS A 125 -9.59 9.40 -7.71
C LYS A 125 -9.56 10.61 -8.64
N ILE A 126 -9.22 11.79 -8.12
CA ILE A 126 -9.10 13.03 -8.91
C ILE A 126 -8.05 12.86 -10.01
N GLU A 127 -6.87 12.35 -9.65
CA GLU A 127 -5.77 12.19 -10.58
C GLU A 127 -6.05 11.14 -11.65
N ASN A 128 -6.73 10.05 -11.28
CA ASN A 128 -7.16 9.03 -12.23
C ASN A 128 -8.17 9.58 -13.24
N THR A 129 -9.11 10.42 -12.81
CA THR A 129 -10.04 11.13 -13.71
C THR A 129 -9.29 12.03 -14.69
N ASN A 130 -8.29 12.78 -14.21
CA ASN A 130 -7.46 13.64 -15.07
C ASN A 130 -6.63 12.84 -16.08
N LEU A 131 -6.05 11.71 -15.64
CA LEU A 131 -5.34 10.78 -16.53
C LEU A 131 -6.28 10.25 -17.60
N MET A 132 -7.47 9.77 -17.23
CA MET A 132 -8.44 9.26 -18.21
C MET A 132 -8.90 10.35 -19.20
N GLY A 133 -9.11 11.59 -18.75
CA GLY A 133 -9.49 12.72 -19.61
C GLY A 133 -8.40 13.11 -20.62
N THR A 134 -7.14 13.13 -20.19
CA THR A 134 -6.00 13.47 -21.07
C THR A 134 -5.70 12.40 -22.12
N TYR A 135 -6.04 11.13 -21.88
CA TYR A 135 -5.85 10.05 -22.86
C TYR A 135 -7.01 9.85 -23.83
N ILE A 136 -8.21 10.37 -23.54
CA ILE A 136 -9.37 10.28 -24.46
C ILE A 136 -9.28 11.38 -25.55
N GLN A 137 -8.56 12.48 -25.29
CA GLN A 137 -8.44 13.62 -26.21
C GLN A 137 -7.32 13.52 -27.26
N SER A 138 -6.52 12.45 -27.30
CA SER A 138 -5.39 12.36 -28.25
C SER A 138 -5.77 11.87 -29.66
N ASN A 139 -7.05 11.80 -30.01
CA ASN A 139 -7.55 11.39 -31.32
C ASN A 139 -8.51 12.44 -31.91
N HIS A 140 -8.09 13.71 -31.93
CA HIS A 140 -8.71 14.75 -32.75
C HIS A 140 -7.66 15.49 -33.56
#